data_AF-A0A847D0N0-F1
#
_entry.id   AF-A0A847D0N0-F1
#
_cell.length_a   1.000
_cell.length_b   1.000
_cell.length_c   1.000
_cell.angle_alpha   90.00
_cell.angle_beta   90.00
_cell.angle_gamma   90.00
#
_symmetry.space_group_name_H-M   'P 1'
#
loop_
_entity.id
_entity.type
_entity.pdbx_description
1 polymer ?
#
loop_
_entity_poly.entity_id
_entity_poly.type
_entity_poly.pdbx_seq_one_letter_code
_entity_poly.pdbx_strand_id
1 'polypeptide(L)'
;VCTYILLGITKAEAHAFQEKADTIRLLGFTEAGRRYLNSLKKKTETPIVTKLREPHTAGLQLEIRSDRIYRLGDFPVLDEQNFTRSPIYIRNELHNLK
;
A
#
# COMPACT_ATOMS: atom_id res chain seq x y z
N VAL A 1 2.13 -9.90 -18.85
CA VAL A 1 3.09 -9.21 -19.75
C VAL A 1 2.69 -7.76 -20.02
N CYS A 2 1.47 -7.46 -20.49
CA CYS A 2 1.06 -6.07 -20.80
C CYS A 2 1.19 -5.09 -19.63
N THR A 3 0.87 -5.51 -18.40
CA THR A 3 1.05 -4.69 -17.19
C THR A 3 2.52 -4.37 -16.90
N TYR A 4 3.45 -5.28 -17.18
CA TYR A 4 4.88 -5.04 -17.01
C TYR A 4 5.39 -3.99 -18.00
N ILE A 5 4.89 -4.03 -19.24
CA ILE A 5 5.20 -3.03 -20.27
C ILE A 5 4.63 -1.67 -19.86
N LEU A 6 3.35 -1.63 -19.46
CA LEU A 6 2.67 -0.40 -19.04
C LEU A 6 3.37 0.26 -17.83
N LEU A 7 3.74 -0.54 -16.84
CA LEU A 7 4.45 -0.08 -15.65
C LEU A 7 5.95 0.21 -15.91
N GLY A 8 6.48 -0.15 -17.08
CA GLY A 8 7.89 0.00 -17.40
C GLY A 8 8.81 -0.79 -16.46
N ILE A 9 8.41 -2.00 -16.06
CA ILE A 9 9.19 -2.87 -15.17
C ILE A 9 10.32 -3.53 -15.97
N THR A 10 11.56 -3.28 -15.56
CA THR A 10 12.75 -3.92 -16.12
C THR A 10 12.94 -5.32 -15.55
N LYS A 11 13.70 -6.17 -16.27
CA LYS A 11 14.07 -7.50 -15.76
C LYS A 11 14.85 -7.41 -14.45
N ALA A 12 15.75 -6.43 -14.33
CA ALA A 12 16.55 -6.21 -13.13
C ALA A 12 15.67 -5.85 -11.91
N GLU A 13 14.72 -4.92 -12.06
CA GLU A 13 13.74 -4.60 -11.01
C GLU A 13 12.90 -5.84 -10.64
N ALA A 14 12.41 -6.58 -11.64
CA ALA A 14 11.59 -7.77 -11.41
C ALA A 14 12.33 -8.86 -10.62
N HIS A 15 13.65 -9.02 -10.86
CA HIS A 15 14.48 -9.95 -10.09
C HIS A 15 14.73 -9.44 -8.66
N ALA A 16 14.97 -8.14 -8.48
CA ALA A 16 15.20 -7.55 -7.15
C ALA A 16 13.99 -7.76 -6.21
N PHE A 17 12.76 -7.72 -6.73
CA PHE A 17 11.56 -7.96 -5.92
C PHE A 17 11.34 -9.42 -5.46
N GLN A 18 12.09 -10.38 -6.01
CA GLN A 18 11.88 -11.80 -5.69
C GLN A 18 12.52 -12.23 -4.37
N GLU A 19 13.43 -11.43 -3.80
CA GLU A 19 14.20 -11.84 -2.62
C GLU A 19 13.43 -11.62 -1.32
N LYS A 20 12.95 -10.40 -1.06
CA LYS A 20 12.23 -10.07 0.17
C LYS A 20 11.38 -8.82 0.01
N ALA A 21 10.22 -8.80 0.67
CA ALA A 21 9.44 -7.58 0.83
C ALA A 21 10.08 -6.68 1.91
N ASP A 22 10.54 -5.50 1.51
CA ASP A 22 11.21 -4.54 2.39
C ASP A 22 10.27 -3.87 3.39
N THR A 23 8.97 -3.83 3.10
CA THR A 23 7.99 -3.14 3.93
C THR A 23 6.60 -3.75 3.83
N ILE A 24 5.80 -3.54 4.87
CA ILE A 24 4.37 -3.90 4.90
C ILE A 24 3.56 -2.61 4.72
N ARG A 25 2.90 -2.46 3.57
CA ARG A 25 1.97 -1.34 3.32
C ARG A 25 0.63 -1.61 4.00
N LEU A 26 0.26 -0.80 4.99
CA LEU A 26 -1.03 -0.88 5.69
C LEU A 26 -2.07 0.01 5.01
N LEU A 27 -3.01 -0.61 4.30
CA LEU A 27 -4.09 0.08 3.58
C LEU A 27 -5.35 0.32 4.44
N GLY A 28 -5.59 -0.55 5.42
CA GLY A 28 -6.74 -0.45 6.32
C GLY A 28 -6.76 -1.54 7.37
N PHE A 29 -7.61 -1.38 8.39
CA PHE A 29 -7.77 -2.32 9.49
C PHE A 29 -9.14 -2.18 10.16
N THR A 30 -9.62 -3.28 10.74
CA THR A 30 -10.80 -3.28 11.61
C THR A 30 -10.42 -2.93 13.05
N GLU A 31 -11.42 -2.77 13.93
CA GLU A 31 -11.17 -2.60 15.37
C GLU A 31 -10.37 -3.76 16.00
N ALA A 32 -10.64 -5.00 15.60
CA ALA A 32 -9.82 -6.14 16.00
C ALA A 32 -8.41 -6.07 15.40
N GLY A 33 -8.31 -5.70 14.13
CA GLY A 33 -7.04 -5.51 13.42
C GLY A 33 -6.16 -4.44 14.08
N ARG A 34 -6.74 -3.34 14.57
CA ARG A 34 -6.03 -2.29 15.30
C ARG A 34 -5.34 -2.84 16.56
N ARG A 35 -6.07 -3.62 17.36
CA ARG A 35 -5.53 -4.25 18.58
C ARG A 35 -4.39 -5.21 18.25
N TYR A 36 -4.58 -6.02 17.21
CA TYR A 36 -3.54 -6.93 16.72
C TYR A 36 -2.29 -6.18 16.24
N LEU A 37 -2.45 -5.17 15.38
CA LEU A 37 -1.35 -4.34 14.87
C LEU A 37 -0.57 -3.65 15.99
N ASN A 38 -1.24 -3.19 17.04
CA ASN A 38 -0.58 -2.59 18.20
C ASN A 38 0.31 -3.60 18.94
N SER A 39 -0.11 -4.87 19.01
CA SER A 39 0.70 -5.95 19.59
C SER A 39 1.85 -6.38 18.67
N LEU A 40 1.64 -6.30 17.35
CA LEU A 40 2.58 -6.74 16.31
C LEU A 40 3.73 -5.74 16.10
N LYS A 41 3.45 -4.42 16.16
CA LYS A 41 4.44 -3.36 15.95
C LYS A 41 5.69 -3.48 16.83
N LYS A 42 5.59 -4.14 17.99
CA LYS A 42 6.73 -4.36 18.90
C LYS A 42 7.59 -5.57 18.54
N LYS A 43 7.14 -6.43 17.63
CA LYS A 43 7.70 -7.77 17.39
C LYS A 43 8.16 -8.00 15.95
N THR A 44 7.90 -7.06 15.04
CA THR A 44 8.16 -7.25 13.61
C THR A 44 9.41 -6.48 13.19
N GLU A 45 10.32 -7.18 12.52
CA GLU A 45 11.53 -6.61 11.92
C GLU A 45 11.24 -5.78 10.66
N THR A 46 10.19 -6.14 9.93
CA THR A 46 9.74 -5.44 8.72
C THR A 46 8.91 -4.17 9.06
N PRO A 47 9.30 -2.99 8.57
CA PRO A 47 8.59 -1.75 8.88
C PRO A 47 7.16 -1.76 8.29
N ILE A 48 6.17 -1.41 9.12
CA ILE A 48 4.78 -1.23 8.70
C ILE A 48 4.56 0.24 8.33
N VAL A 49 4.33 0.51 7.04
CA VAL A 49 4.16 1.85 6.48
C VAL A 49 2.69 2.13 6.24
N THR A 50 2.22 3.27 6.74
CA THR A 50 0.82 3.72 6.59
C THR A 50 0.70 4.84 5.58
N LYS A 51 1.54 5.86 5.71
CA LYS A 51 1.66 6.99 4.78
C LYS A 51 3.02 6.93 4.12
N LEU A 52 3.08 7.21 2.82
CA LEU A 52 4.37 7.31 2.14
C LEU A 52 5.00 8.63 2.53
N ARG A 53 6.03 8.56 3.35
CA ARG A 53 6.89 9.66 3.73
C ARG A 53 8.32 9.15 3.71
N GLU A 54 9.27 10.04 3.46
CA GLU A 54 10.68 9.70 3.61
C GLU A 54 10.93 9.16 5.02
N PRO A 55 11.74 8.09 5.16
CA PRO A 55 12.60 7.45 4.14
C PRO A 55 11.96 6.28 3.37
N HIS A 56 10.71 5.90 3.66
CA HIS A 56 10.11 4.65 3.17
C HIS A 56 9.73 4.65 1.68
N THR A 57 9.76 5.81 1.03
CA THR A 57 9.43 6.00 -0.39
C THR A 57 10.31 5.17 -1.32
N ALA A 58 11.57 4.89 -0.96
CA ALA A 58 12.52 4.17 -1.82
C ALA A 58 12.06 2.74 -2.14
N GLY A 59 11.48 2.02 -1.17
CA GLY A 59 10.99 0.64 -1.37
C GLY A 59 9.62 0.55 -2.06
N LEU A 60 8.93 1.67 -2.26
CA LEU A 60 7.55 1.72 -2.78
C LEU A 60 7.43 2.47 -4.11
N GLN A 61 8.55 2.66 -4.83
CA GLN A 61 8.55 3.36 -6.12
C GLN A 61 7.65 2.70 -7.16
N LEU A 62 7.62 1.36 -7.20
CA LEU A 62 6.74 0.64 -8.11
C LEU A 62 5.27 0.88 -7.79
N GLU A 63 4.91 0.95 -6.50
CA GLU A 63 3.54 1.23 -6.05
C GLU A 63 3.11 2.66 -6.43
N ILE A 64 3.96 3.66 -6.19
CA ILE A 64 3.68 5.04 -6.61
C ILE A 64 3.49 5.11 -8.13
N ARG A 65 4.34 4.42 -8.90
CA ARG A 65 4.26 4.38 -10.35
C ARG A 65 2.98 3.71 -10.83
N SER A 66 2.60 2.58 -10.23
CA SER A 66 1.36 1.87 -10.59
C SER A 66 0.12 2.70 -10.27
N ASP A 67 0.10 3.38 -9.13
CA ASP A 67 -1.04 4.22 -8.75
C ASP A 67 -1.20 5.40 -9.70
N ARG A 68 -0.10 6.06 -10.07
CA ARG A 68 -0.12 7.14 -11.07
C ARG A 68 -0.66 6.68 -12.41
N ILE A 69 -0.27 5.49 -12.87
CA ILE A 69 -0.78 4.90 -14.12
C ILE A 69 -2.27 4.57 -13.99
N TYR A 70 -2.69 3.99 -12.86
CA TYR A 70 -4.09 3.66 -12.61
C TYR A 70 -4.99 4.92 -12.67
N ARG A 71 -4.51 6.05 -12.11
CA ARG A 71 -5.21 7.34 -12.15
C ARG A 71 -5.46 7.87 -13.58
N LEU A 72 -4.69 7.44 -14.57
CA LEU A 72 -4.89 7.85 -15.97
C LEU A 72 -6.12 7.20 -16.62
N GLY A 73 -6.63 6.10 -16.04
CA GLY A 73 -7.78 5.37 -16.57
C GLY A 73 -9.13 5.89 -16.11
N ASP A 74 -9.17 6.86 -15.18
CA ASP A 74 -10.42 7.36 -14.59
C ASP A 74 -10.78 8.77 -15.10
N PHE A 75 -12.09 9.01 -15.22
CA PHE A 75 -12.65 10.32 -15.57
C PHE A 75 -13.86 10.60 -14.65
N PRO A 76 -13.75 11.58 -13.73
CA PRO A 76 -12.64 12.52 -13.55
C PRO A 76 -11.36 11.88 -13.00
N VAL A 77 -10.22 12.54 -13.19
CA VAL A 77 -8.92 12.07 -12.69
C VAL A 77 -8.96 11.92 -11.17
N LEU A 78 -8.65 10.73 -10.67
CA LEU A 78 -8.56 10.46 -9.24
C LEU A 78 -7.48 11.30 -8.56
N ASP A 79 -7.73 11.72 -7.33
CA ASP A 79 -6.73 12.39 -6.49
C ASP A 79 -5.57 11.46 -6.11
N GLU A 80 -4.42 12.07 -5.78
CA GLU A 80 -3.27 11.32 -5.26
C GLU A 80 -3.55 10.77 -3.86
N GLN A 81 -3.38 9.46 -3.68
CA GLN A 81 -3.75 8.77 -2.44
C GLN A 81 -2.56 8.27 -1.61
N ASN A 82 -1.34 8.20 -2.19
CA ASN A 82 -0.22 7.57 -1.50
C ASN A 82 0.30 8.32 -0.28
N PHE A 83 0.27 9.66 -0.34
CA PHE A 83 0.94 10.52 0.64
C PHE A 83 -0.02 11.07 1.70
N THR A 84 -1.28 11.31 1.30
CA THR A 84 -2.26 12.07 2.09
C THR A 84 -3.26 11.16 2.79
N ARG A 85 -3.56 9.99 2.22
CA ARG A 85 -4.61 9.10 2.72
C ARG A 85 -4.14 8.31 3.94
N SER A 86 -4.92 8.37 5.00
CA SER A 86 -4.73 7.49 6.16
C SER A 86 -5.35 6.12 5.88
N PRO A 87 -4.85 5.03 6.51
CA PRO A 87 -5.44 3.72 6.35
C PRO A 87 -6.93 3.72 6.72
N ILE A 88 -7.72 2.94 5.98
CA ILE A 88 -9.16 2.83 6.20
C ILE A 88 -9.39 2.12 7.53
N TYR A 89 -10.09 2.79 8.45
CA TYR A 89 -10.46 2.20 9.74
C TYR A 89 -11.93 1.81 9.73
N ILE A 90 -12.20 0.52 9.89
CA ILE A 90 -13.56 -0.03 9.99
C ILE A 90 -13.84 -0.32 11.46
N ARG A 91 -14.63 0.55 12.10
CA ARG A 91 -15.23 0.26 13.40
C ARG A 91 -16.34 -0.74 13.17
N ASN A 92 -16.37 -1.85 13.92
CA ASN A 92 -17.45 -2.84 13.81
C ASN A 92 -18.80 -2.14 14.10
N GLU A 93 -19.47 -1.68 13.05
CA GLU A 93 -20.90 -1.48 13.08
C GLU A 93 -21.51 -2.76 12.51
N LEU A 94 -22.16 -3.51 13.39
CA LEU A 94 -23.24 -4.40 13.00
C LEU A 94 -24.27 -3.56 12.25
N HIS A 95 -24.06 -3.34 10.95
CA HIS A 95 -25.21 -3.12 10.09
C HIS A 95 -25.86 -4.49 9.91
N ASN A 96 -26.75 -4.76 10.87
CA ASN A 96 -27.94 -5.54 10.63
C ASN A 96 -28.51 -5.09 9.28
N LEU A 97 -28.24 -5.87 8.23
CA LEU A 97 -29.04 -5.84 7.02
C LEU A 97 -30.42 -6.38 7.41
N LYS A 98 -31.28 -5.47 7.86
CA LYS A 98 -32.73 -5.61 7.70
C LYS A 98 -33.09 -5.11 6.32
#